data_AF-A0A3C1ABB6-F1
#
_entry.id   AF-A0A3C1ABB6-F1
#
_cell.length_a   1.000
_cell.length_b   1.000
_cell.length_c   1.000
_cell.angle_alpha   90.00
_cell.angle_beta   90.00
_cell.angle_gamma   90.00
#
_symmetry.space_group_name_H-M   'P 1'
#
loop_
_entity.id
_entity.type
_entity.pdbx_description
1 polymer ?
#
loop_
_entity_poly.entity_id
_entity_poly.type
_entity_poly.pdbx_seq_one_letter_code
_entity_poly.pdbx_strand_id
1 'polypeptide(L)'
;MMNEENILLQPKELPQVEKELPRVELVKVNVDGSHFLTTLSPKFKINKPYKINDPNKLTAFIPGLIVDVLVKKNQPVKKDDKLVILMAMKMNNHIRAPFDGIVKKVYVKKGEQVKKDQLLIELQPMPESDTND
;
A
#
# COMPACT_ATOMS: atom_id res chain seq x y z
N MET A 1 14.10 62.05 53.69
CA MET A 1 15.31 61.80 52.90
C MET A 1 15.08 60.56 52.06
N MET A 2 15.33 60.68 50.76
CA MET A 2 15.55 59.64 49.75
C MET A 2 14.35 58.84 49.22
N ASN A 3 14.44 58.58 47.92
CA ASN A 3 13.43 58.09 46.98
C ASN A 3 13.25 56.57 47.14
N GLU A 4 12.23 55.96 46.53
CA GLU A 4 12.44 55.20 45.29
C GLU A 4 11.12 54.88 44.60
N GLU A 5 11.21 54.77 43.28
CA GLU A 5 10.16 54.89 42.28
C GLU A 5 9.09 53.79 42.37
N ASN A 6 7.83 54.22 42.41
CA ASN A 6 6.70 53.34 42.23
C ASN A 6 6.53 53.07 40.72
N ILE A 7 7.24 52.08 40.20
CA ILE A 7 7.09 51.62 38.80
C ILE A 7 5.73 50.92 38.70
N LEU A 8 4.74 51.66 38.23
CA LEU A 8 3.43 51.13 37.89
C LEU A 8 3.59 50.20 36.68
N LEU A 9 3.78 48.91 36.93
CA LEU A 9 3.70 47.88 35.89
C LEU A 9 2.25 47.85 35.40
N GLN A 10 1.98 48.53 34.28
CA GLN A 10 0.71 48.34 33.58
C GLN A 10 0.58 46.85 33.20
N PRO A 11 -0.56 46.20 33.47
CA PRO A 11 -0.77 44.84 33.03
C PRO A 11 -0.69 44.82 31.50
N LYS A 12 0.39 44.25 30.97
CA LYS A 12 0.59 44.09 29.54
C LYS A 12 -0.46 43.08 29.09
N GLU A 13 -1.53 43.56 28.46
CA GLU A 13 -2.56 42.71 27.88
C GLU A 13 -1.88 41.69 26.98
N LEU A 14 -2.05 40.40 27.28
CA LEU A 14 -1.56 39.35 26.40
C LEU A 14 -2.25 39.54 25.04
N PRO A 15 -1.50 39.60 23.93
CA PRO A 15 -2.13 39.68 22.62
C PRO A 15 -2.99 38.42 22.46
N GLN A 16 -4.30 38.62 22.33
CA GLN A 16 -5.23 37.54 22.01
C GLN A 16 -4.99 37.14 20.56
N VAL A 17 -3.95 36.33 20.35
CA VAL A 17 -3.74 35.66 19.07
C VAL A 17 -4.61 34.41 19.11
N GLU A 18 -5.88 34.56 18.78
CA GLU A 18 -6.68 33.44 18.28
C GLU A 18 -6.05 33.01 16.95
N LYS A 19 -5.02 32.16 17.03
CA LYS A 19 -4.59 31.37 15.89
C LYS A 19 -5.74 30.42 15.62
N GLU A 20 -6.57 30.74 14.62
CA GLU A 20 -7.46 29.76 14.02
C GLU A 20 -6.61 28.52 13.71
N LEU A 21 -6.88 27.43 14.44
CA LEU A 21 -6.24 26.15 14.17
C LEU A 21 -6.53 25.83 12.71
N PRO A 22 -5.51 25.50 11.89
CA PRO A 22 -5.75 25.21 10.49
C PRO A 22 -6.78 24.09 10.42
N ARG A 23 -7.86 24.29 9.65
CA ARG A 23 -8.85 23.24 9.40
C ARG A 23 -8.16 22.12 8.63
N VAL A 24 -7.64 21.15 9.38
CA VAL A 24 -7.00 19.96 8.83
C VAL A 24 -8.11 19.03 8.36
N GLU A 25 -8.19 18.85 7.05
CA GLU A 25 -9.09 17.87 6.45
C GLU A 25 -8.62 16.46 6.84
N LEU A 26 -9.36 15.85 7.76
CA LEU A 26 -9.11 14.48 8.21
C LEU A 26 -9.68 13.51 7.18
N VAL A 27 -8.83 12.61 6.72
CA VAL A 27 -9.17 11.58 5.75
C VAL A 27 -9.28 10.24 6.49
N LYS A 28 -10.30 9.46 6.14
CA LYS A 28 -10.50 8.11 6.67
C LYS A 28 -9.62 7.13 5.92
N VAL A 29 -8.66 6.52 6.62
CA VAL A 29 -7.74 5.52 6.08
C VAL A 29 -8.07 4.15 6.69
N ASN A 30 -8.14 3.13 5.83
CA ASN A 30 -8.28 1.75 6.25
C ASN A 30 -6.90 1.10 6.36
N VAL A 31 -6.57 0.57 7.53
CA VAL A 31 -5.37 -0.23 7.78
C VAL A 31 -5.82 -1.52 8.44
N ASP A 32 -5.66 -2.64 7.73
CA ASP A 32 -6.00 -3.99 8.21
C ASP A 32 -7.43 -4.11 8.80
N GLY A 33 -8.40 -3.43 8.18
CA GLY A 33 -9.81 -3.44 8.59
C GLY A 33 -10.18 -2.45 9.70
N SER A 34 -9.20 -1.76 10.27
CA SER A 34 -9.42 -0.66 11.21
C SER A 34 -9.44 0.68 10.50
N HIS A 35 -10.39 1.53 10.88
CA HIS A 35 -10.55 2.88 10.33
C HIS A 35 -9.83 3.90 11.20
N PHE A 36 -8.91 4.65 10.60
CA PHE A 36 -8.19 5.75 11.24
C PHE A 36 -8.54 7.07 10.59
N LEU A 37 -8.62 8.14 11.38
CA LEU A 37 -8.73 9.51 10.88
C LEU A 37 -7.37 10.17 10.97
N THR A 38 -6.83 10.63 9.85
CA THR A 38 -5.50 11.26 9.80
C THR A 38 -5.43 12.32 8.70
N THR A 39 -4.42 13.17 8.77
CA THR A 39 -4.10 14.14 7.72
C THR A 39 -3.14 13.53 6.71
N LEU A 40 -3.41 13.69 5.42
CA LEU A 40 -2.45 13.29 4.38
C LEU A 40 -1.30 14.29 4.30
N SER A 41 -0.06 13.79 4.41
CA SER A 41 1.13 14.63 4.23
C SER A 41 1.18 15.23 2.82
N PRO A 42 1.78 16.42 2.63
CA PRO A 42 1.99 16.99 1.29
C PRO A 42 2.69 16.02 0.34
N LYS A 43 3.63 15.22 0.85
CA LYS A 43 4.35 14.17 0.10
C LYS A 43 3.42 13.09 -0.45
N PHE A 44 2.36 12.74 0.28
CA PHE A 44 1.36 11.78 -0.19
C PHE A 44 0.57 12.34 -1.38
N LYS A 45 0.26 13.65 -1.38
CA LYS A 45 -0.46 14.32 -2.49
C LYS A 45 0.38 14.39 -3.78
N ILE A 46 1.71 14.45 -3.63
CA ILE A 46 2.66 14.60 -4.74
C ILE A 46 3.09 13.23 -5.30
N ASN A 47 3.19 12.21 -4.45
CA ASN A 47 3.67 10.89 -4.88
C ASN A 47 2.64 10.17 -5.76
N LYS A 48 3.12 9.61 -6.88
CA LYS A 48 2.31 8.77 -7.76
C LYS A 48 1.95 7.46 -7.02
N PRO A 49 0.67 7.11 -6.85
CA PRO A 49 0.29 5.87 -6.19
C PRO A 49 0.78 4.67 -7.01
N TYR A 50 1.15 3.59 -6.34
CA TYR A 50 1.46 2.33 -6.98
C TYR A 50 0.23 1.85 -7.77
N LYS A 51 0.41 1.54 -9.05
CA LYS A 51 -0.62 0.97 -9.92
C LYS A 51 -0.14 -0.38 -10.43
N ILE A 52 -0.98 -1.39 -10.30
CA ILE A 52 -0.79 -2.67 -11.00
C ILE A 52 -1.13 -2.39 -12.47
N ASN A 53 -0.17 -2.59 -13.38
CA ASN A 53 -0.34 -2.20 -14.78
C ASN A 53 -1.40 -3.05 -15.50
N ASP A 54 -1.41 -4.35 -15.21
CA ASP A 54 -2.30 -5.33 -15.84
C ASP A 54 -2.61 -6.42 -14.81
N PRO A 55 -3.86 -6.56 -14.32
CA PRO A 55 -4.20 -7.53 -13.28
C PRO A 55 -4.03 -8.97 -13.76
N ASN A 56 -3.97 -9.22 -15.08
CA ASN A 56 -3.70 -10.54 -15.65
C ASN A 56 -2.20 -10.87 -15.63
N LYS A 57 -1.32 -9.88 -15.43
CA LYS A 57 0.14 -10.05 -15.43
C LYS A 57 0.71 -9.73 -14.07
N LEU A 58 1.01 -10.78 -13.32
CA LEU A 58 1.62 -10.65 -12.01
C LEU A 58 3.13 -10.45 -12.16
N THR A 59 3.61 -9.29 -11.73
CA THR A 59 5.02 -8.92 -11.76
C THR A 59 5.62 -8.86 -10.34
N ALA A 60 6.94 -8.96 -10.25
CA ALA A 60 7.66 -8.81 -8.99
C ALA A 60 7.70 -7.34 -8.55
N PHE A 61 6.94 -6.99 -7.50
CA PHE A 61 6.92 -5.62 -6.96
C PHE A 61 8.25 -5.20 -6.30
N ILE A 62 9.04 -6.18 -5.86
CA ILE A 62 10.38 -6.02 -5.30
C ILE A 62 11.33 -7.06 -5.92
N PRO A 63 12.61 -6.74 -6.12
CA PRO A 63 13.60 -7.73 -6.54
C PRO A 63 13.85 -8.75 -5.42
N GLY A 64 14.14 -10.00 -5.79
CA GLY A 64 14.33 -11.06 -4.81
C GLY A 64 14.58 -12.44 -5.41
N LEU A 65 14.48 -13.48 -4.57
CA LEU A 65 14.64 -14.88 -4.94
C LEU A 65 13.28 -15.60 -4.88
N ILE A 66 12.96 -16.38 -5.91
CA ILE A 66 11.80 -17.26 -5.90
C ILE A 66 12.10 -18.47 -5.00
N VAL A 67 11.50 -18.51 -3.83
CA VAL A 67 11.64 -19.62 -2.87
C VAL A 67 10.86 -20.83 -3.35
N ASP A 68 9.65 -20.61 -3.84
CA ASP A 68 8.83 -21.66 -4.41
C ASP A 68 7.75 -21.13 -5.36
N VAL A 69 7.29 -22.01 -6.24
CA VAL A 69 6.16 -21.78 -7.14
C VAL A 69 5.08 -22.80 -6.78
N LEU A 70 3.96 -22.31 -6.28
CA LEU A 70 2.90 -23.12 -5.69
C LEU A 70 1.84 -23.57 -6.71
N VAL A 71 1.95 -23.08 -7.94
CA VAL A 71 0.97 -23.32 -9.01
C VAL A 71 1.60 -23.83 -10.29
N LYS A 72 0.79 -24.48 -11.11
CA LYS A 72 1.19 -25.01 -12.43
C LYS A 72 0.35 -24.39 -13.53
N LYS A 73 0.84 -24.48 -14.77
CA LYS A 73 0.08 -24.10 -15.97
C LYS A 73 -1.26 -24.83 -16.01
N ASN A 74 -2.31 -24.14 -16.43
CA ASN A 74 -3.71 -24.58 -16.53
C ASN A 74 -4.38 -24.92 -15.18
N GLN A 75 -3.79 -24.54 -14.06
CA GLN A 75 -4.40 -24.75 -12.75
C GLN A 75 -5.45 -23.64 -12.46
N PRO A 76 -6.66 -24.00 -12.00
CA PRO A 76 -7.61 -23.02 -11.47
C PRO A 76 -7.14 -22.48 -10.12
N VAL A 77 -7.31 -21.18 -9.90
CA VAL A 77 -6.95 -20.47 -8.67
C VAL A 77 -8.09 -19.55 -8.26
N LYS A 78 -8.27 -19.37 -6.96
CA LYS A 78 -9.22 -18.42 -6.38
C LYS A 78 -8.52 -17.13 -6.00
N LYS A 79 -9.29 -16.06 -5.86
CA LYS A 79 -8.83 -14.81 -5.27
C LYS A 79 -8.12 -15.08 -3.94
N ASP A 80 -7.00 -14.37 -3.74
CA ASP A 80 -6.11 -14.47 -2.58
C ASP A 80 -5.30 -15.78 -2.44
N ASP A 81 -5.45 -16.73 -3.36
CA ASP A 81 -4.62 -17.93 -3.42
C ASP A 81 -3.15 -17.58 -3.60
N LYS A 82 -2.28 -18.30 -2.88
CA LYS A 82 -0.83 -18.10 -2.95
C LYS A 82 -0.29 -18.76 -4.21
N LEU A 83 0.40 -17.99 -5.04
CA LEU A 83 0.92 -18.46 -6.32
C LEU A 83 2.44 -18.67 -6.28
N VAL A 84 3.15 -17.71 -5.69
CA VAL A 84 4.62 -17.68 -5.65
C VAL A 84 5.08 -17.16 -4.30
N ILE A 85 6.17 -17.73 -3.78
CA ILE A 85 6.86 -17.24 -2.59
C ILE A 85 8.13 -16.52 -3.05
N LEU A 86 8.19 -15.22 -2.81
CA LEU A 86 9.31 -14.34 -3.15
C LEU A 86 10.02 -13.91 -1.87
N MET A 87 11.28 -14.31 -1.71
CA MET A 87 12.13 -13.82 -0.62
C MET A 87 12.85 -12.55 -1.04
N ALA A 88 12.67 -11.49 -0.27
CA ALA A 88 13.39 -10.24 -0.41
C ALA A 88 13.84 -9.77 0.97
N MET A 89 15.11 -9.40 1.11
CA MET A 89 15.67 -8.88 2.38
C MET A 89 15.37 -9.77 3.61
N LYS A 90 15.53 -11.09 3.48
CA LYS A 90 15.21 -12.11 4.52
C LYS A 90 13.73 -12.24 4.90
N MET A 91 12.83 -11.62 4.13
CA MET A 91 11.38 -11.70 4.34
C MET A 91 10.70 -12.42 3.17
N ASN A 92 9.80 -13.34 3.49
CA ASN A 92 9.01 -14.08 2.52
C ASN A 92 7.71 -13.33 2.19
N ASN A 93 7.55 -12.94 0.94
CA ASN A 93 6.37 -12.28 0.41
C ASN A 93 5.58 -13.27 -0.45
N HIS A 94 4.27 -13.32 -0.23
CA HIS A 94 3.38 -14.17 -1.01
C HIS A 94 2.77 -13.35 -2.14
N ILE A 95 3.03 -13.73 -3.38
CA ILE A 95 2.31 -13.19 -4.52
C ILE A 95 1.00 -13.97 -4.64
N ARG A 96 -0.12 -13.24 -4.58
CA ARG A 96 -1.47 -13.79 -4.53
C ARG A 96 -2.25 -13.52 -5.80
N ALA A 97 -3.23 -14.37 -6.08
CA ALA A 97 -4.17 -14.16 -7.17
C ALA A 97 -5.08 -12.94 -6.87
N PRO A 98 -5.18 -11.95 -7.77
CA PRO A 98 -6.04 -10.79 -7.58
C PRO A 98 -7.53 -11.09 -7.81
N PHE A 99 -7.86 -12.18 -8.52
CA PHE A 99 -9.22 -12.60 -8.87
C PHE A 99 -9.27 -14.12 -9.11
N ASP A 100 -10.48 -14.67 -9.25
CA ASP A 100 -10.70 -16.07 -9.61
C ASP A 100 -10.36 -16.34 -11.09
N GLY A 101 -9.51 -17.31 -11.37
CA GLY A 101 -9.02 -17.53 -12.73
C GLY A 101 -8.23 -18.80 -12.95
N ILE A 102 -7.58 -18.87 -14.10
CA ILE A 102 -6.76 -20.00 -14.53
C ILE A 102 -5.33 -19.50 -14.81
N VAL A 103 -4.34 -20.23 -14.32
CA VAL A 103 -2.92 -19.95 -14.59
C VAL A 103 -2.61 -20.24 -16.05
N LYS A 104 -2.47 -19.20 -16.87
CA LYS A 104 -2.16 -19.33 -18.30
C LYS A 104 -0.71 -19.72 -18.52
N LYS A 105 0.21 -19.09 -17.79
CA LYS A 105 1.65 -19.37 -17.90
C LYS A 105 2.41 -18.96 -16.63
N VAL A 106 3.41 -19.77 -16.28
CA VAL A 106 4.39 -19.46 -15.24
C VAL A 106 5.73 -19.19 -15.94
N TYR A 107 6.35 -18.06 -15.63
CA TYR A 107 7.59 -17.58 -16.27
C TYR A 107 8.84 -17.83 -15.42
N VAL A 108 8.67 -18.17 -14.15
CA VAL A 108 9.75 -18.31 -13.18
C VAL A 108 9.82 -19.71 -12.60
N LYS A 109 11.00 -20.08 -12.10
CA LYS A 109 11.23 -21.35 -11.38
C LYS A 109 11.76 -21.11 -9.97
N LYS A 110 11.63 -22.14 -9.13
CA LYS A 110 12.26 -22.18 -7.80
C LYS A 110 13.76 -21.94 -7.90
N GLY A 111 14.28 -21.08 -7.03
CA GLY A 111 15.70 -20.67 -6.98
C GLY A 111 16.07 -19.57 -7.98
N GLU A 112 15.14 -19.06 -8.77
CA GLU A 112 15.43 -17.98 -9.74
C GLU A 112 15.48 -16.61 -9.05
N GLN A 113 16.44 -15.77 -9.45
CA GLN A 113 16.48 -14.37 -9.05
C GLN A 113 15.62 -13.53 -10.00
N VAL A 114 14.75 -12.70 -9.43
CA VAL A 114 13.86 -11.82 -10.18
C VAL A 114 14.15 -10.35 -9.89
N LYS A 115 14.03 -9.53 -10.93
CA LYS A 115 14.14 -8.07 -10.83
C LYS A 115 12.78 -7.43 -10.58
N LYS A 116 12.80 -6.16 -10.17
CA LYS A 116 11.58 -5.35 -10.10
C LYS A 116 10.87 -5.35 -11.46
N ASP A 117 9.54 -5.46 -11.41
CA ASP A 117 8.63 -5.45 -12.57
C ASP A 117 8.80 -6.64 -13.53
N GLN A 118 9.62 -7.63 -13.18
CA GLN A 118 9.75 -8.87 -13.96
C GLN A 118 8.45 -9.69 -13.90
N LEU A 119 7.98 -10.16 -15.06
CA LEU A 119 6.79 -11.00 -15.18
C LEU A 119 7.00 -12.36 -14.51
N LEU A 120 6.08 -12.74 -13.62
CA LEU A 120 6.12 -13.99 -12.87
C LEU A 120 5.08 -14.98 -13.40
N ILE A 121 3.82 -14.55 -13.46
CA ILE A 121 2.67 -15.38 -13.83
C ILE A 121 1.71 -14.56 -14.70
N GLU A 122 1.14 -15.22 -15.70
CA GLU A 122 -0.01 -14.73 -16.45
C GLU A 122 -1.25 -15.52 -16.03
N LEU A 123 -2.30 -14.80 -15.62
CA LEU A 123 -3.60 -15.33 -15.27
C LEU A 123 -4.62 -14.98 -16.35
N GLN A 124 -5.63 -15.82 -16.47
CA GLN A 124 -6.82 -15.54 -17.25
C GLN A 124 -8.04 -15.58 -16.33
N PRO A 125 -8.96 -14.59 -16.39
CA PRO A 125 -10.20 -14.63 -15.62
C PRO A 125 -10.99 -15.90 -15.91
N MET A 126 -11.63 -16.47 -14.88
CA MET A 126 -12.56 -17.56 -15.09
C MET A 126 -13.76 -17.02 -15.89
N PRO A 127 -14.22 -17.70 -16.96
CA PRO A 127 -15.43 -17.28 -17.63
C PRO A 127 -16.59 -17.33 -16.63
N GLU A 128 -17.28 -16.21 -16.49
CA GLU A 128 -18.46 -16.11 -15.66
C GLU A 128 -19.50 -17.02 -16.30
N SER A 129 -19.94 -18.06 -15.59
CA SER A 129 -21.06 -18.86 -16.05
C SER A 129 -22.31 -18.00 -15.90
N ASP A 130 -22.71 -17.33 -16.98
CA ASP A 130 -24.00 -16.67 -17.10
C ASP A 130 -25.08 -17.69 -16.74
N THR A 131 -25.52 -17.68 -15.49
CA THR A 131 -26.73 -18.37 -15.06
C THR A 131 -27.86 -17.44 -15.44
N ASN A 132 -28.29 -17.57 -16.69
CA ASN A 132 -29.53 -16.98 -17.17
C ASN A 132 -30.66 -17.88 -16.65
N ASP A 133 -31.28 -17.47 -15.54
CA ASP A 133 -32.60 -17.94 -15.07
C ASP A 133 -33.49 -16.72 -14.85
#